data_AF-A0A6C0CCM8-F1
#
_entry.id   AF-A0A6C0CCM8-F1
#
_cell.length_a   1.000
_cell.length_b   1.000
_cell.length_c   1.000
_cell.angle_alpha   90.00
_cell.angle_beta   90.00
_cell.angle_gamma   90.00
#
_symmetry.space_group_name_H-M   'P 1'
#
loop_
_entity.id
_entity.type
_entity.pdbx_description
1 polymer ?
#
loop_
_entity_poly.entity_id
_entity_poly.type
_entity_poly.pdbx_seq_one_letter_code
_entity_poly.pdbx_strand_id
1 'polypeptide(L)'
;MRCRNCFESIPAYVRSELCDTCRWDSKVTISTTNAKKKYMLTNSEIEAANLFCYEISFRYAHGFKYLVMDIEELAEKVFATIDDNDKRKQKYLKNVENDHNNRLELIDEMRESINGYLEENDLEPDCDTLVFIEEIIKRKYNADLDDVIGYVKRKIKLDNLINEHSAKFIKSAKEHSQYDEYIYDHSQSLTETFDEISSDINEKNTLDMRTKKTNRFIEEGIEEDFIDFALSLPICKEYTTQITCKIKFDTICKRLVEYVERKYALDEFIKDNIDAQYRNIALSSLSYKNYVMNLKCNFETTCDAITTQIDKRIVSDKKKTIVDSKKIAIEKKYPGSRGWLEKAISNPKIGKMYTKYLQKGGDIKKLMDDIKNIIIGFNAQKTKNIDDVITKLLSKNTDPTIYDNIKFNYLTGQIKFGRAKSELTYYKIFDE
;
A
#
# COMPACT_ATOMS: atom_id res chain seq x y z
N MET A 1 -14.45 4.36 19.90
CA MET A 1 -15.31 5.54 19.59
C MET A 1 -16.50 5.50 20.54
N ARG A 2 -17.11 6.65 20.84
CA ARG A 2 -18.23 6.73 21.78
C ARG A 2 -19.47 7.25 21.05
N CYS A 3 -20.66 6.80 21.48
CA CYS A 3 -21.92 7.28 20.93
C CYS A 3 -22.11 8.76 21.22
N ARG A 4 -22.35 9.56 20.18
CA ARG A 4 -22.58 11.00 20.25
C ARG A 4 -23.77 11.40 21.13
N ASN A 5 -24.72 10.48 21.35
CA ASN A 5 -25.86 10.73 22.22
C ASN A 5 -25.69 10.18 23.64
N CYS A 6 -25.42 8.88 23.79
CA CYS A 6 -25.43 8.23 25.10
C CYS A 6 -24.04 7.99 25.71
N PHE A 7 -22.96 8.30 24.99
CA PHE A 7 -21.55 8.05 25.37
C PHE A 7 -21.17 6.58 25.62
N GLU A 8 -22.02 5.63 25.24
CA GLU A 8 -21.66 4.22 25.27
C GLU A 8 -20.55 3.92 24.25
N SER A 9 -19.71 2.93 24.60
CA SER A 9 -18.60 2.51 23.74
C SER A 9 -19.14 1.85 22.47
N ILE A 10 -18.70 2.34 21.31
CA ILE A 10 -19.04 1.79 19.99
C ILE A 10 -17.85 0.99 19.48
N PRO A 11 -18.05 -0.29 19.08
CA PRO A 11 -16.99 -1.09 18.49
C PRO A 11 -16.36 -0.42 17.28
N ALA A 12 -15.03 -0.47 17.14
CA ALA A 12 -14.29 0.24 16.10
C ALA A 12 -14.71 -0.09 14.65
N TYR A 13 -15.30 -1.27 14.41
CA TYR A 13 -15.79 -1.67 13.09
C TYR A 13 -17.13 -1.00 12.71
N VAL A 14 -17.86 -0.45 13.68
CA VAL A 14 -19.09 0.30 13.46
C VAL A 14 -18.71 1.73 13.11
N ARG A 15 -18.75 2.07 11.81
CA ARG A 15 -18.47 3.43 11.29
C ARG A 15 -19.62 4.42 11.52
N SER A 16 -20.28 4.34 12.67
CA SER A 16 -21.39 5.21 13.06
C SER A 16 -20.99 5.96 14.33
N GLU A 17 -21.25 7.27 14.37
CA GLU A 17 -21.11 8.06 15.61
C GLU A 17 -22.27 7.82 16.59
N LEU A 18 -23.27 6.99 16.23
CA LEU A 18 -24.36 6.57 17.12
C LEU A 18 -24.36 5.06 17.33
N CYS A 19 -24.62 4.63 18.58
CA CYS A 19 -24.89 3.23 18.90
C CYS A 19 -26.23 2.79 18.31
N ASP A 20 -26.43 1.49 18.11
CA ASP A 20 -27.65 0.96 17.50
C ASP A 20 -28.91 1.34 18.28
N THR A 21 -28.85 1.31 19.62
CA THR A 21 -29.97 1.71 20.48
C THR A 21 -30.42 3.15 20.20
N CYS A 22 -29.48 4.10 20.25
CA CYS A 22 -29.77 5.52 19.98
C CYS A 22 -30.19 5.76 18.53
N ARG A 23 -29.59 5.04 17.58
CA ARG A 23 -29.86 5.19 16.15
C ARG A 23 -31.30 4.85 15.78
N TRP A 24 -31.91 3.93 16.49
CA TRP A 24 -33.28 3.47 16.20
C TRP A 24 -34.33 4.05 17.14
N ASP A 25 -33.92 4.69 18.25
CA ASP A 25 -34.83 5.39 19.14
C ASP A 25 -35.39 6.67 18.49
N SER A 26 -36.72 6.71 18.35
CA SER A 26 -37.47 7.87 17.86
C SER A 26 -37.51 9.07 18.81
N LYS A 27 -37.16 8.87 20.09
CA LYS A 27 -36.97 9.96 21.06
C LYS A 27 -35.61 10.63 20.91
N VAL A 28 -34.62 9.91 20.40
CA VAL A 28 -33.25 10.40 20.20
C VAL A 28 -33.07 10.96 18.79
N THR A 29 -33.68 10.33 17.78
CA THR A 29 -33.47 10.66 16.37
C THR A 29 -34.76 11.06 15.66
N ILE A 30 -34.68 12.06 14.79
CA ILE A 30 -35.81 12.58 14.02
C ILE A 30 -35.47 12.70 12.54
N SER A 31 -36.42 12.36 11.67
CA SER A 31 -36.25 12.52 10.22
C SER A 31 -36.39 13.99 9.80
N THR A 32 -35.77 14.38 8.68
CA THR A 32 -35.93 15.74 8.11
C THR A 32 -37.40 16.14 8.00
N THR A 33 -38.26 15.23 7.54
CA THR A 33 -39.70 15.49 7.37
C THR A 33 -40.39 15.78 8.71
N ASN A 34 -40.07 15.01 9.75
CA ASN A 34 -40.68 15.20 11.07
C ASN A 34 -40.12 16.44 11.76
N ALA A 35 -38.83 16.75 11.59
CA ALA A 35 -38.21 17.96 12.12
C ALA A 35 -38.90 19.22 11.60
N LYS A 36 -39.12 19.31 10.27
CA LYS A 36 -39.86 20.42 9.65
C LYS A 36 -41.29 20.55 10.16
N LYS A 37 -41.97 19.41 10.40
CA LYS A 37 -43.36 19.40 10.83
C LYS A 37 -43.52 19.74 12.32
N LYS A 38 -42.65 19.20 13.19
CA LYS A 38 -42.72 19.41 14.64
C LYS A 38 -42.18 20.79 15.00
N TYR A 39 -40.98 21.11 14.54
CA TYR A 39 -40.26 22.33 14.91
C TYR A 39 -40.43 23.48 13.93
N MET A 40 -41.29 23.35 12.91
CA MET A 40 -41.52 24.39 11.89
C MET A 40 -40.25 24.87 11.17
N LEU A 41 -39.18 24.08 11.15
CA LEU A 41 -37.95 24.40 10.42
C LEU A 41 -38.14 24.23 8.91
N THR A 42 -37.32 24.93 8.13
CA THR A 42 -37.18 24.79 6.68
C THR A 42 -36.00 23.88 6.35
N ASN A 43 -35.96 23.33 5.12
CA ASN A 43 -34.80 22.56 4.68
C ASN A 43 -33.52 23.42 4.72
N SER A 44 -33.59 24.67 4.27
CA SER A 44 -32.45 25.58 4.22
C SER A 44 -31.87 25.87 5.61
N GLU A 45 -32.70 26.02 6.65
CA GLU A 45 -32.20 26.24 8.01
C GLU A 45 -31.51 24.99 8.56
N ILE A 46 -32.06 23.79 8.31
CA ILE A 46 -31.45 22.53 8.75
C ILE A 46 -30.12 22.28 8.02
N GLU A 47 -30.08 22.51 6.71
CA GLU A 47 -28.88 22.32 5.89
C GLU A 47 -27.79 23.35 6.25
N ALA A 48 -28.16 24.61 6.48
CA ALA A 48 -27.23 25.67 6.86
C ALA A 48 -26.59 25.44 8.25
N ALA A 49 -27.29 24.74 9.15
CA ALA A 49 -26.79 24.46 10.49
C ALA A 49 -25.69 23.38 10.55
N ASN A 50 -25.46 22.64 9.46
CA ASN A 50 -24.45 21.59 9.36
C ASN A 50 -24.48 20.60 10.56
N LEU A 51 -25.70 20.22 10.98
CA LEU A 51 -25.90 19.31 12.10
C LEU A 51 -25.45 17.89 11.76
N PHE A 52 -25.06 17.13 12.78
CA PHE A 52 -24.80 15.70 12.60
C PHE A 52 -26.05 14.99 12.06
N CYS A 53 -25.87 14.24 10.98
CA CYS A 53 -26.92 13.46 10.38
C CYS A 53 -26.37 12.13 9.84
N TYR A 54 -27.26 11.16 9.69
CA TYR A 54 -26.94 9.91 9.04
C TYR A 54 -28.02 9.54 8.04
N GLU A 55 -27.58 8.89 6.96
CA GLU A 55 -28.46 8.43 5.90
C GLU A 55 -29.29 7.23 6.37
N ILE A 56 -30.57 7.27 6.04
CA ILE A 56 -31.50 6.16 6.17
C ILE A 56 -32.12 5.86 4.80
N SER A 57 -32.17 4.57 4.45
CA SER A 57 -32.93 4.10 3.30
C SER A 57 -34.11 3.27 3.79
N PHE A 58 -35.32 3.67 3.41
CA PHE A 58 -36.54 2.90 3.69
C PHE A 58 -37.36 2.79 2.41
N ARG A 59 -37.60 1.56 1.94
CA ARG A 59 -38.38 1.28 0.71
C ARG A 59 -37.92 2.14 -0.50
N TYR A 60 -36.62 2.19 -0.76
CA TYR A 60 -36.00 2.91 -1.89
C TYR A 60 -36.08 4.44 -1.83
N ALA A 61 -36.57 5.03 -0.74
CA ALA A 61 -36.45 6.46 -0.47
C ALA A 61 -35.24 6.71 0.43
N HIS A 62 -34.35 7.60 -0.02
CA HIS A 62 -33.21 8.09 0.75
C HIS A 62 -33.64 9.30 1.58
N GLY A 63 -33.20 9.36 2.83
CA GLY A 63 -33.44 10.50 3.71
C GLY A 63 -32.40 10.58 4.81
N PHE A 64 -32.48 11.65 5.60
CA PHE A 64 -31.59 11.88 6.72
C PHE A 64 -32.34 11.85 8.04
N LYS A 65 -31.67 11.35 9.06
CA LYS A 65 -32.05 11.53 10.45
C LYS A 65 -31.01 12.39 11.17
N TYR A 66 -31.51 13.17 12.12
CA TYR A 66 -30.75 14.08 12.97
C TYR A 66 -31.02 13.74 14.43
N LEU A 67 -30.18 14.23 15.34
CA LEU A 67 -30.47 14.19 16.77
C LEU A 67 -31.59 15.18 17.10
N VAL A 68 -32.57 14.74 17.88
CA VAL A 68 -33.74 15.55 18.28
C VAL A 68 -33.28 16.82 18.99
N MET A 69 -32.31 16.71 19.90
CA MET A 69 -31.80 17.86 20.67
C MET A 69 -31.09 18.90 19.80
N ASP A 70 -30.27 18.45 18.84
CA ASP A 70 -29.57 19.37 17.93
C ASP A 70 -30.59 20.13 17.06
N ILE A 71 -31.70 19.48 16.68
CA ILE A 71 -32.81 20.10 15.95
C ILE A 71 -33.59 21.09 16.81
N GLU A 72 -33.78 20.81 18.10
CA GLU A 72 -34.46 21.70 19.04
C GLU A 72 -33.64 22.96 19.32
N GLU A 73 -32.34 22.81 19.57
CA GLU A 73 -31.44 23.94 19.79
C GLU A 73 -31.38 24.84 18.54
N LEU A 74 -31.39 24.24 17.34
CA LEU A 74 -31.52 24.98 16.09
C LEU A 74 -32.85 25.74 16.03
N ALA A 75 -33.97 25.08 16.37
CA ALA A 75 -35.28 25.72 16.35
C ALA A 75 -35.36 26.89 17.33
N GLU A 76 -34.87 26.72 18.56
CA GLU A 76 -34.80 27.80 19.56
C GLU A 76 -34.03 29.00 19.03
N LYS A 77 -32.85 28.78 18.45
CA LYS A 77 -32.02 29.85 17.86
C LYS A 77 -32.73 30.57 16.72
N VAL A 78 -33.39 29.83 15.83
CA VAL A 78 -34.15 30.40 14.71
C VAL A 78 -35.31 31.25 15.24
N PHE A 79 -36.14 30.70 16.11
CA PHE A 79 -37.36 31.36 16.57
C PHE A 79 -37.12 32.45 17.61
N ALA A 80 -35.98 32.45 18.31
CA ALA A 80 -35.57 33.56 19.16
C ALA A 80 -35.43 34.88 18.38
N THR A 81 -35.11 34.81 17.09
CA THR A 81 -34.92 35.98 16.21
C THR A 81 -36.18 36.44 15.47
N ILE A 82 -37.29 35.70 15.62
CA ILE A 82 -38.55 35.95 14.90
C ILE A 82 -39.55 36.63 15.85
N ASP A 83 -40.37 37.55 15.32
CA ASP A 83 -41.42 38.27 16.06
C ASP A 83 -42.47 37.30 16.67
N ASP A 84 -42.94 37.61 17.88
CA ASP A 84 -43.92 36.78 18.60
C ASP A 84 -45.29 36.68 17.91
N ASN A 85 -45.63 37.63 17.05
CA ASN A 85 -46.86 37.61 16.24
C ASN A 85 -46.73 36.79 14.95
N ASP A 86 -45.53 36.29 14.63
CA ASP A 86 -45.32 35.48 13.44
C ASP A 86 -46.05 34.13 13.54
N LYS A 87 -46.85 33.80 12.52
CA LYS A 87 -47.67 32.58 12.48
C LYS A 87 -46.86 31.30 12.59
N ARG A 88 -45.63 31.29 12.07
CA ARG A 88 -44.72 30.13 12.11
C ARG A 88 -44.16 29.96 13.52
N LYS A 89 -43.75 31.05 14.19
CA LYS A 89 -43.30 31.03 15.59
C LYS A 89 -44.42 30.58 16.53
N GLN A 90 -45.62 31.13 16.40
CA GLN A 90 -46.78 30.72 17.20
C GLN A 90 -47.11 29.23 17.03
N LYS A 91 -46.97 28.70 15.81
CA LYS A 91 -47.22 27.29 15.53
C LYS A 91 -46.10 26.39 16.07
N TYR A 92 -44.85 26.84 16.04
CA TYR A 92 -43.73 26.16 16.70
C TYR A 92 -43.97 26.07 18.21
N LEU A 93 -44.24 27.20 18.88
CA LEU A 93 -44.47 27.25 20.33
C LEU A 93 -45.58 26.29 20.76
N LYS A 94 -46.73 26.34 20.06
CA LYS A 94 -47.85 25.42 20.32
C LYS A 94 -47.51 23.93 20.13
N ASN A 95 -46.58 23.61 19.24
CA ASN A 95 -46.18 22.23 18.94
C ASN A 95 -45.21 21.65 19.98
N VAL A 96 -44.45 22.50 20.69
CA VAL A 96 -43.36 22.07 21.57
C VAL A 96 -43.63 22.33 23.05
N GLU A 97 -44.62 23.16 23.38
CA GLU A 97 -44.93 23.70 24.72
C GLU A 97 -44.76 22.70 25.88
N ASN A 98 -45.41 21.53 25.84
CA ASN A 98 -45.38 20.60 26.97
C ASN A 98 -44.10 19.75 27.04
N ASP A 99 -43.63 19.21 25.92
CA ASP A 99 -42.44 18.34 25.90
C ASP A 99 -41.16 19.14 26.17
N HIS A 100 -41.12 20.39 25.70
CA HIS A 100 -39.96 21.25 25.76
C HIS A 100 -39.79 21.85 27.16
N ASN A 101 -40.86 22.38 27.75
CA ASN A 101 -40.81 22.99 29.09
C ASN A 101 -40.39 21.96 30.15
N ASN A 102 -41.00 20.76 30.13
CA ASN A 102 -40.64 19.69 31.07
C ASN A 102 -39.16 19.29 30.96
N ARG A 103 -38.58 19.31 29.75
CA ARG A 103 -37.16 19.00 29.61
C ARG A 103 -36.29 20.15 30.10
N LEU A 104 -36.62 21.39 29.75
CA LEU A 104 -35.85 22.54 30.21
C LEU A 104 -35.81 22.62 31.73
N GLU A 105 -36.95 22.37 32.39
CA GLU A 105 -37.03 22.27 33.85
C GLU A 105 -36.07 21.21 34.40
N LEU A 106 -36.07 19.99 33.84
CA LEU A 106 -35.13 18.94 34.27
C LEU A 106 -33.66 19.29 34.00
N ILE A 107 -33.37 19.98 32.89
CA ILE A 107 -32.02 20.45 32.58
C ILE A 107 -31.58 21.51 33.60
N ASP A 108 -32.45 22.45 33.93
CA ASP A 108 -32.17 23.52 34.88
C ASP A 108 -32.02 22.98 36.31
N GLU A 109 -32.87 22.02 36.72
CA GLU A 109 -32.71 21.29 37.98
C GLU A 109 -31.35 20.55 38.04
N MET A 110 -30.95 19.91 36.94
CA MET A 110 -29.64 19.23 36.84
C MET A 110 -28.48 20.22 36.92
N ARG A 111 -28.59 21.40 36.26
CA ARG A 111 -27.59 22.48 36.35
C ARG A 111 -27.46 23.00 37.77
N GLU A 112 -28.58 23.32 38.43
CA GLU A 112 -28.58 23.80 39.81
C GLU A 112 -27.94 22.77 40.75
N SER A 113 -28.27 21.48 40.57
CA SER A 113 -27.72 20.40 41.38
C SER A 113 -26.20 20.23 41.20
N ILE A 114 -25.72 20.31 39.96
CA ILE A 114 -24.28 20.22 39.68
C ILE A 114 -23.54 21.47 40.16
N ASN A 115 -24.12 22.66 40.02
CA ASN A 115 -23.53 23.90 40.56
C ASN A 115 -23.43 23.82 42.09
N GLY A 116 -24.47 23.34 42.77
CA GLY A 116 -24.42 23.08 44.20
C GLY A 116 -23.30 22.11 44.58
N TYR A 117 -23.14 21.00 43.83
CA TYR A 117 -22.02 20.08 44.03
C TYR A 117 -20.65 20.75 43.88
N LEU A 118 -20.46 21.56 42.84
CA LEU A 118 -19.18 22.26 42.60
C LEU A 118 -18.87 23.26 43.73
N GLU A 119 -19.86 24.04 44.16
CA GLU A 119 -19.74 25.01 45.26
C GLU A 119 -19.43 24.32 46.60
N GLU A 120 -20.15 23.25 46.93
CA GLU A 120 -19.94 22.48 48.18
C GLU A 120 -18.55 21.86 48.26
N ASN A 121 -17.90 21.61 47.12
CA ASN A 121 -16.58 20.99 47.03
C ASN A 121 -15.46 22.00 46.68
N ASP A 122 -15.77 23.31 46.66
CA ASP A 122 -14.82 24.38 46.32
C ASP A 122 -14.12 24.14 44.96
N LEU A 123 -14.90 23.73 43.96
CA LEU A 123 -14.42 23.43 42.61
C LEU A 123 -14.75 24.58 41.66
N GLU A 124 -13.72 25.22 41.13
CA GLU A 124 -13.84 26.24 40.06
C GLU A 124 -13.50 25.62 38.68
N PRO A 125 -14.50 25.19 37.89
CA PRO A 125 -14.25 24.59 36.58
C PRO A 125 -13.73 25.62 35.57
N ASP A 126 -12.75 25.22 34.76
CA ASP A 126 -12.30 26.01 33.62
C ASP A 126 -13.32 26.00 32.47
N CYS A 127 -13.08 26.81 31.43
CA CYS A 127 -13.99 26.91 30.28
C CYS A 127 -14.21 25.56 29.58
N ASP A 128 -13.17 24.72 29.46
CA ASP A 128 -13.26 23.40 28.84
C ASP A 128 -14.18 22.46 29.66
N THR A 129 -14.06 22.51 30.99
CA THR A 129 -14.87 21.74 31.92
C THR A 129 -16.31 22.22 31.92
N LEU A 130 -16.55 23.53 31.86
CA LEU A 130 -17.90 24.09 31.72
C LEU A 130 -18.59 23.62 30.43
N VAL A 131 -17.88 23.63 29.30
CA VAL A 131 -18.42 23.12 28.02
C VAL A 131 -18.77 21.64 28.14
N PHE A 132 -17.92 20.84 28.79
CA PHE A 132 -18.20 19.43 29.02
C PHE A 132 -19.41 19.20 29.93
N ILE A 133 -19.51 19.94 31.04
CA ILE A 133 -20.64 19.85 31.98
C ILE A 133 -21.95 20.10 31.23
N GLU A 134 -22.02 21.19 30.47
CA GLU A 134 -23.20 21.52 29.68
C GLU A 134 -23.55 20.42 28.66
N GLU A 135 -22.57 19.83 27.99
CA GLU A 135 -22.82 18.73 27.05
C GLU A 135 -23.37 17.48 27.76
N ILE A 136 -22.82 17.13 28.93
CA ILE A 136 -23.30 15.96 29.70
C ILE A 136 -24.71 16.22 30.23
N ILE A 137 -24.99 17.40 30.82
CA ILE A 137 -26.32 17.77 31.29
C ILE A 137 -27.33 17.64 30.16
N LYS A 138 -27.06 18.25 29.00
CA LYS A 138 -27.95 18.19 27.85
C LYS A 138 -28.25 16.74 27.43
N ARG A 139 -27.27 15.85 27.48
CA ARG A 139 -27.38 14.47 26.97
C ARG A 139 -27.85 13.46 28.01
N LYS A 140 -27.77 13.80 29.30
CA LYS A 140 -28.04 12.91 30.44
C LYS A 140 -28.95 13.53 31.50
N TYR A 141 -29.72 14.58 31.17
CA TYR A 141 -30.64 15.26 32.10
C TYR A 141 -31.68 14.34 32.76
N ASN A 142 -31.98 13.19 32.15
CA ASN A 142 -32.93 12.20 32.65
C ASN A 142 -32.25 10.97 33.29
N ALA A 143 -30.91 10.97 33.39
CA ALA A 143 -30.15 9.95 34.08
C ALA A 143 -30.13 10.21 35.60
N ASP A 144 -29.54 9.29 36.35
CA ASP A 144 -29.28 9.51 37.77
C ASP A 144 -28.31 10.69 37.94
N LEU A 145 -28.62 11.60 38.88
CA LEU A 145 -27.76 12.74 39.21
C LEU A 145 -26.37 12.26 39.63
N ASP A 146 -26.28 11.14 40.37
CA ASP A 146 -25.01 10.58 40.81
C ASP A 146 -24.15 10.10 39.63
N ASP A 147 -24.77 9.56 38.57
CA ASP A 147 -24.07 9.18 37.35
C ASP A 147 -23.49 10.42 36.64
N VAL A 148 -24.30 11.48 36.56
CA VAL A 148 -23.90 12.75 35.93
C VAL A 148 -22.74 13.41 36.67
N ILE A 149 -22.87 13.56 37.99
CA ILE A 149 -21.79 14.05 38.87
C ILE A 149 -20.56 13.15 38.75
N GLY A 150 -20.74 11.85 38.58
CA GLY A 150 -19.67 10.89 38.34
C GLY A 150 -18.79 11.25 37.12
N TYR A 151 -19.41 11.61 35.98
CA TYR A 151 -18.66 12.05 34.79
C TYR A 151 -17.86 13.33 35.06
N VAL A 152 -18.49 14.32 35.69
CA VAL A 152 -17.87 15.61 36.03
C VAL A 152 -16.67 15.41 36.96
N LYS A 153 -16.85 14.61 38.01
CA LYS A 153 -15.81 14.30 39.00
C LYS A 153 -14.61 13.60 38.36
N ARG A 154 -14.83 12.63 37.46
CA ARG A 154 -13.73 11.94 36.77
C ARG A 154 -12.98 12.90 35.86
N LYS A 155 -13.67 13.72 35.06
CA LYS A 155 -13.02 14.74 34.23
C LYS A 155 -12.14 15.68 35.04
N ILE A 156 -12.68 16.31 36.09
CA ILE A 156 -11.94 17.25 36.93
C ILE A 156 -10.70 16.60 37.53
N LYS A 157 -10.83 15.38 38.06
CA LYS A 157 -9.69 14.65 38.66
C LYS A 157 -8.58 14.39 37.65
N LEU A 158 -8.91 13.92 36.45
CA LEU A 158 -7.92 13.61 35.43
C LEU A 158 -7.30 14.89 34.85
N ASP A 159 -8.11 15.94 34.62
CA ASP A 159 -7.62 17.23 34.15
C ASP A 159 -6.67 17.88 35.15
N ASN A 160 -6.96 17.81 36.45
CA ASN A 160 -6.05 18.33 37.48
C ASN A 160 -4.67 17.67 37.40
N LEU A 161 -4.59 16.35 37.22
CA LEU A 161 -3.31 15.65 37.05
C LEU A 161 -2.61 16.05 35.75
N ILE A 162 -3.34 16.12 34.63
CA ILE A 162 -2.77 16.43 33.33
C ILE A 162 -2.29 17.88 33.24
N ASN A 163 -3.02 18.82 33.84
CA ASN A 163 -2.75 20.26 33.77
C ASN A 163 -1.51 20.69 34.56
N GLU A 164 -0.94 19.82 35.40
CA GLU A 164 0.37 20.03 36.05
C GLU A 164 1.55 19.92 35.06
N HIS A 165 1.30 19.51 33.81
CA HIS A 165 2.34 19.28 32.80
C HIS A 165 2.40 20.36 31.71
N SER A 166 3.40 20.25 30.82
CA SER A 166 3.56 21.17 29.69
C SER A 166 2.34 21.17 28.76
N ALA A 167 2.05 22.31 28.11
CA ALA A 167 0.96 22.44 27.14
C ALA A 167 0.98 21.37 26.02
N LYS A 168 2.17 20.92 25.60
CA LYS A 168 2.31 19.82 24.62
C LYS A 168 1.79 18.50 25.17
N PHE A 169 2.11 18.19 26.43
CA PHE A 169 1.63 16.99 27.11
C PHE A 169 0.11 17.05 27.27
N ILE A 170 -0.42 18.17 27.78
CA ILE A 170 -1.86 18.38 27.99
C ILE A 170 -2.64 18.07 26.71
N LYS A 171 -2.20 18.62 25.58
CA LYS A 171 -2.82 18.37 24.28
C LYS A 171 -2.81 16.88 23.91
N SER A 172 -1.66 16.22 24.01
CA SER A 172 -1.54 14.80 23.67
C SER A 172 -2.31 13.88 24.61
N ALA A 173 -2.42 14.25 25.89
CA ALA A 173 -3.17 13.50 26.89
C ALA A 173 -4.68 13.59 26.62
N LYS A 174 -5.21 14.78 26.34
CA LYS A 174 -6.62 14.97 25.97
C LYS A 174 -7.00 14.28 24.63
N GLU A 175 -6.04 14.02 23.76
CA GLU A 175 -6.24 13.26 22.51
C GLU A 175 -6.07 11.73 22.70
N HIS A 176 -5.68 11.26 23.89
CA HIS A 176 -5.42 9.86 24.18
C HIS A 176 -6.72 9.06 24.37
N SER A 177 -6.77 7.82 23.87
CA SER A 177 -8.00 7.00 23.96
C SER A 177 -8.44 6.73 25.40
N GLN A 178 -7.48 6.54 26.31
CA GLN A 178 -7.77 6.29 27.73
C GLN A 178 -8.36 7.51 28.46
N TYR A 179 -8.14 8.73 27.95
CA TYR A 179 -8.67 9.94 28.58
C TYR A 179 -10.20 9.91 28.59
N ASP A 180 -10.81 9.71 27.42
CA ASP A 180 -12.26 9.57 27.30
C ASP A 180 -12.76 8.31 28.00
N GLU A 181 -12.01 7.20 27.91
CA GLU A 181 -12.43 5.94 28.52
C GLU A 181 -12.62 6.07 30.03
N TYR A 182 -11.68 6.73 30.71
CA TYR A 182 -11.78 7.01 32.14
C TYR A 182 -12.95 7.91 32.49
N ILE A 183 -13.18 8.97 31.72
CA ILE A 183 -14.30 9.88 31.97
C ILE A 183 -15.62 9.11 31.92
N TYR A 184 -15.80 8.24 30.92
CA TYR A 184 -17.09 7.59 30.66
C TYR A 184 -17.27 6.22 31.32
N ASP A 185 -16.21 5.57 31.81
CA ASP A 185 -16.25 4.24 32.42
C ASP A 185 -15.85 4.29 33.90
N HIS A 186 -16.78 3.96 34.79
CA HIS A 186 -16.56 3.99 36.23
C HIS A 186 -15.71 2.81 36.75
N SER A 187 -15.31 1.86 35.89
CA SER A 187 -14.48 0.72 36.27
C SER A 187 -12.98 1.02 36.23
N GLN A 188 -12.57 2.14 35.63
CA GLN A 188 -11.16 2.50 35.49
C GLN A 188 -10.59 3.20 36.74
N SER A 189 -9.34 2.89 37.05
CA SER A 189 -8.57 3.55 38.12
C SER A 189 -7.89 4.81 37.61
N LEU A 190 -8.07 5.94 38.31
CA LEU A 190 -7.45 7.23 37.95
C LEU A 190 -5.93 7.11 37.75
N THR A 191 -5.27 6.44 38.69
CA THR A 191 -3.82 6.29 38.69
C THR A 191 -3.36 5.45 37.50
N GLU A 192 -4.02 4.32 37.25
CA GLU A 192 -3.66 3.42 36.15
C GLU A 192 -3.88 4.10 34.79
N THR A 193 -5.01 4.80 34.61
CA THR A 193 -5.28 5.60 33.42
C THR A 193 -4.20 6.65 33.20
N PHE A 194 -3.86 7.43 34.23
CA PHE A 194 -2.87 8.50 34.11
C PHE A 194 -1.47 7.95 33.81
N ASP A 195 -1.08 6.85 34.46
CA ASP A 195 0.20 6.17 34.23
C ASP A 195 0.30 5.65 32.79
N GLU A 196 -0.78 5.07 32.26
CA GLU A 196 -0.84 4.60 30.86
C GLU A 196 -0.70 5.75 29.86
N ILE A 197 -1.50 6.82 30.01
CA ILE A 197 -1.40 8.03 29.17
C ILE A 197 0.02 8.59 29.21
N SER A 198 0.58 8.72 30.42
CA SER A 198 1.91 9.27 30.63
C SER A 198 2.99 8.41 29.99
N SER A 199 2.90 7.09 30.16
CA SER A 199 3.82 6.13 29.56
C SER A 199 3.81 6.26 28.04
N ASP A 200 2.65 6.16 27.40
CA ASP A 200 2.52 6.18 25.93
C ASP A 200 3.03 7.49 25.31
N ILE A 201 2.71 8.63 25.93
CA ILE A 201 3.21 9.93 25.49
C ILE A 201 4.73 10.02 25.65
N ASN A 202 5.29 9.51 26.75
CA ASN A 202 6.74 9.51 26.98
C ASN A 202 7.48 8.57 26.01
N GLU A 203 6.92 7.40 25.71
CA GLU A 203 7.45 6.49 24.70
C GLU A 203 7.48 7.15 23.33
N LYS A 204 6.35 7.74 22.90
CA LYS A 204 6.25 8.47 21.63
C LYS A 204 7.26 9.61 21.54
N ASN A 205 7.34 10.46 22.55
CA ASN A 205 8.31 11.56 22.58
C ASN A 205 9.75 11.06 22.50
N THR A 206 10.05 9.93 23.16
CA THR A 206 11.37 9.30 23.10
C THR A 206 11.70 8.83 21.69
N LEU A 207 10.77 8.13 21.02
CA LEU A 207 10.96 7.65 19.64
C LEU A 207 11.08 8.79 18.63
N ASP A 208 10.27 9.83 18.77
CA ASP A 208 10.33 11.05 17.93
C ASP A 208 11.70 11.74 18.07
N MET A 209 12.20 11.88 19.31
CA MET A 209 13.52 12.44 19.57
C MET A 209 14.62 11.59 18.94
N ARG A 210 14.58 10.26 19.12
CA ARG A 210 15.56 9.33 18.50
C ARG A 210 15.56 9.47 16.99
N THR A 211 14.37 9.48 16.36
CA THR A 211 14.21 9.64 14.91
C THR A 211 14.81 10.95 14.43
N LYS A 212 14.45 12.07 15.05
CA LYS A 212 14.96 13.39 14.67
C LYS A 212 16.48 13.47 14.80
N LYS A 213 17.04 12.92 15.88
CA LYS A 213 18.49 12.94 16.13
C LYS A 213 19.25 12.09 15.12
N THR A 214 18.73 10.90 14.80
CA THR A 214 19.33 10.00 13.81
C THR A 214 19.26 10.57 12.40
N ASN A 215 18.11 11.10 11.98
CA ASN A 215 17.96 11.72 10.67
C ASN A 215 18.94 12.89 10.50
N ARG A 216 19.04 13.77 11.50
CA ARG A 216 20.01 14.87 11.47
C ARG A 216 21.45 14.38 11.31
N PHE A 217 21.85 13.35 12.06
CA PHE A 217 23.19 12.78 11.93
C PHE A 217 23.45 12.24 10.53
N ILE A 218 22.47 11.58 9.92
CA ILE A 218 22.59 11.03 8.56
C ILE A 218 22.67 12.18 7.54
N GLU A 219 21.75 13.14 7.60
CA GLU A 219 21.67 14.26 6.66
C GLU A 219 22.91 15.18 6.71
N GLU A 220 23.49 15.39 7.89
CA GLU A 220 24.65 16.28 8.08
C GLU A 220 26.00 15.55 7.98
N GLY A 221 26.04 14.25 8.24
CA GLY A 221 27.29 13.49 8.45
C GLY A 221 27.55 12.37 7.46
N ILE A 222 26.60 12.04 6.56
CA ILE A 222 26.74 10.99 5.55
C ILE A 222 26.59 11.63 4.17
N GLU A 223 27.41 11.17 3.21
CA GLU A 223 27.34 11.61 1.81
C GLU A 223 25.95 11.33 1.20
N GLU A 224 25.47 12.26 0.37
CA GLU A 224 24.10 12.28 -0.17
C GLU A 224 23.72 10.96 -0.86
N ASP A 225 24.64 10.38 -1.64
CA ASP A 225 24.45 9.11 -2.37
C ASP A 225 24.20 7.90 -1.44
N PHE A 226 24.48 8.02 -0.14
CA PHE A 226 24.34 6.95 0.84
C PHE A 226 23.24 7.20 1.89
N ILE A 227 22.54 8.34 1.86
CA ILE A 227 21.49 8.67 2.84
C ILE A 227 20.38 7.62 2.85
N ASP A 228 19.83 7.28 1.68
CA ASP A 228 18.76 6.29 1.56
C ASP A 228 19.19 4.91 2.07
N PHE A 229 20.43 4.54 1.79
CA PHE A 229 21.00 3.31 2.31
C PHE A 229 21.09 3.34 3.84
N ALA A 230 21.64 4.42 4.42
CA ALA A 230 21.79 4.56 5.86
C ALA A 230 20.44 4.49 6.61
N LEU A 231 19.40 5.15 6.08
CA LEU A 231 18.05 5.13 6.62
C LEU A 231 17.39 3.74 6.51
N SER A 232 17.76 2.95 5.49
CA SER A 232 17.23 1.60 5.30
C SER A 232 17.84 0.54 6.24
N LEU A 233 18.92 0.87 6.94
CA LEU A 233 19.64 -0.10 7.76
C LEU A 233 18.78 -0.59 8.94
N PRO A 234 18.74 -1.91 9.22
CA PRO A 234 17.94 -2.48 10.31
C PRO A 234 18.23 -1.85 11.66
N ILE A 235 19.48 -1.50 11.92
CA ILE A 235 19.90 -0.90 13.19
C ILE A 235 19.33 0.52 13.37
N CYS A 236 19.20 1.28 12.28
CA CYS A 236 18.55 2.59 12.30
C CYS A 236 17.08 2.43 12.67
N LYS A 237 16.39 1.55 11.94
CA LYS A 237 14.97 1.25 12.17
C LYS A 237 14.69 0.74 13.59
N GLU A 238 15.49 -0.22 14.07
CA GLU A 238 15.36 -0.76 15.42
C GLU A 238 15.47 0.35 16.47
N TYR A 239 16.46 1.24 16.34
CA TYR A 239 16.68 2.32 17.28
C TYR A 239 15.56 3.37 17.29
N THR A 240 15.03 3.73 16.11
CA THR A 240 14.03 4.79 15.97
C THR A 240 12.60 4.33 16.21
N THR A 241 12.29 3.03 16.06
CA THR A 241 10.92 2.52 16.21
C THR A 241 10.68 1.63 17.43
N GLN A 242 11.73 1.08 18.07
CA GLN A 242 11.54 0.17 19.21
C GLN A 242 11.95 0.83 20.52
N ILE A 243 10.98 1.03 21.41
CA ILE A 243 11.24 1.66 22.72
C ILE A 243 12.20 0.81 23.57
N THR A 244 12.09 -0.51 23.46
CA THR A 244 12.92 -1.51 24.14
C THR A 244 14.37 -1.58 23.64
N CYS A 245 14.71 -0.88 22.55
CA CYS A 245 16.08 -0.85 22.03
C CYS A 245 17.02 -0.23 23.08
N LYS A 246 18.03 -1.01 23.50
CA LYS A 246 19.03 -0.62 24.51
C LYS A 246 20.33 -0.08 23.91
N ILE A 247 20.41 0.04 22.59
CA ILE A 247 21.62 0.50 21.90
C ILE A 247 21.76 2.01 22.13
N LYS A 248 22.96 2.45 22.52
CA LYS A 248 23.26 3.88 22.69
C LYS A 248 23.37 4.57 21.34
N PHE A 249 22.93 5.83 21.27
CA PHE A 249 23.00 6.65 20.05
C PHE A 249 24.40 6.67 19.41
N ASP A 250 25.45 6.83 20.21
CA ASP A 250 26.83 6.88 19.69
C ASP A 250 27.24 5.56 19.02
N THR A 251 26.73 4.43 19.51
CA THR A 251 26.94 3.12 18.89
C THR A 251 26.19 3.00 17.57
N ILE A 252 24.99 3.58 17.46
CA ILE A 252 24.24 3.67 16.20
C ILE A 252 25.06 4.47 15.18
N CYS A 253 25.53 5.65 15.56
CA CYS A 253 26.32 6.53 14.69
C CYS A 253 27.57 5.81 14.15
N LYS A 254 28.34 5.17 15.03
CA LYS A 254 29.53 4.40 14.63
C LYS A 254 29.20 3.30 13.63
N ARG A 255 28.14 2.52 13.90
CA ARG A 255 27.74 1.42 13.01
C ARG A 255 27.20 1.93 11.67
N LEU A 256 26.46 3.04 11.66
CA LEU A 256 25.99 3.65 10.40
C LEU A 256 27.18 4.01 9.51
N VAL A 257 28.20 4.67 10.07
CA VAL A 257 29.44 5.00 9.34
C VAL A 257 30.14 3.74 8.83
N GLU A 258 30.33 2.73 9.68
CA GLU A 258 30.93 1.45 9.27
C GLU A 258 30.18 0.79 8.09
N TYR A 259 28.85 0.84 8.09
CA TYR A 259 28.04 0.30 6.99
C TYR A 259 28.20 1.11 5.70
N VAL A 260 28.23 2.44 5.79
CA VAL A 260 28.43 3.33 4.63
C VAL A 260 29.82 3.13 4.04
N GLU A 261 30.86 3.14 4.87
CA GLU A 261 32.26 2.92 4.43
C GLU A 261 32.42 1.57 3.71
N ARG A 262 31.78 0.51 4.22
CA ARG A 262 31.77 -0.81 3.56
C ARG A 262 31.09 -0.75 2.21
N LYS A 263 29.92 -0.12 2.11
CA LYS A 263 29.21 0.02 0.85
C LYS A 263 30.05 0.82 -0.16
N TYR A 264 30.60 1.95 0.26
CA TYR A 264 31.50 2.76 -0.56
C TYR A 264 32.69 1.96 -1.09
N ALA A 265 33.40 1.24 -0.21
CA ALA A 265 34.56 0.43 -0.61
C ALA A 265 34.21 -0.65 -1.65
N LEU A 266 33.05 -1.31 -1.50
CA LEU A 266 32.63 -2.33 -2.44
C LEU A 266 32.09 -1.75 -3.76
N ASP A 267 31.43 -0.60 -3.70
CA ASP A 267 30.97 0.12 -4.90
C ASP A 267 32.15 0.60 -5.74
N GLU A 268 33.18 1.19 -5.13
CA GLU A 268 34.41 1.58 -5.83
C GLU A 268 35.15 0.35 -6.38
N PHE A 269 35.25 -0.74 -5.62
CA PHE A 269 35.83 -1.99 -6.16
C PHE A 269 35.10 -2.46 -7.43
N ILE A 270 33.76 -2.48 -7.41
CA ILE A 270 32.96 -2.89 -8.59
C ILE A 270 33.17 -1.93 -9.74
N LYS A 271 33.19 -0.62 -9.49
CA LYS A 271 33.41 0.40 -10.50
C LYS A 271 34.78 0.25 -11.18
N ASP A 272 35.82 -0.01 -10.41
CA ASP A 272 37.20 -0.09 -10.92
C ASP A 272 37.51 -1.43 -11.59
N ASN A 273 36.92 -2.53 -11.12
CA ASN A 273 37.31 -3.88 -11.53
C ASN A 273 36.27 -4.60 -12.42
N ILE A 274 35.04 -4.10 -12.52
CA ILE A 274 33.97 -4.72 -13.30
C ILE A 274 33.52 -3.80 -14.45
N ASP A 275 33.51 -4.33 -15.67
CA ASP A 275 33.03 -3.63 -16.87
C ASP A 275 31.61 -3.08 -16.66
N ALA A 276 31.36 -1.87 -17.16
CA ALA A 276 30.10 -1.14 -16.98
C ALA A 276 28.84 -1.98 -17.28
N GLN A 277 28.88 -2.80 -18.33
CA GLN A 277 27.77 -3.67 -18.73
C GLN A 277 27.40 -4.75 -17.69
N TYR A 278 28.30 -5.08 -16.75
CA TYR A 278 28.11 -6.11 -15.73
C TYR A 278 27.93 -5.56 -14.31
N ARG A 279 28.15 -4.26 -14.08
CA ARG A 279 28.09 -3.66 -12.73
C ARG A 279 26.74 -3.85 -12.03
N ASN A 280 25.62 -3.69 -12.74
CA ASN A 280 24.29 -3.91 -12.15
C ASN A 280 24.08 -5.36 -11.68
N ILE A 281 24.72 -6.34 -12.34
CA ILE A 281 24.67 -7.74 -11.93
C ILE A 281 25.51 -7.93 -10.65
N ALA A 282 26.67 -7.28 -10.55
CA ALA A 282 27.52 -7.31 -9.36
C ALA A 282 26.80 -6.70 -8.15
N LEU A 283 26.22 -5.50 -8.31
CA LEU A 283 25.48 -4.77 -7.27
C LEU A 283 24.20 -5.49 -6.81
N SER A 284 23.59 -6.31 -7.67
CA SER A 284 22.41 -7.12 -7.30
C SER A 284 22.74 -8.49 -6.73
N SER A 285 24.03 -8.86 -6.65
CA SER A 285 24.46 -10.17 -6.16
C SER A 285 24.15 -10.37 -4.67
N LEU A 286 23.95 -11.62 -4.28
CA LEU A 286 23.75 -11.98 -2.88
C LEU A 286 24.99 -11.66 -2.03
N SER A 287 26.19 -11.87 -2.58
CA SER A 287 27.45 -11.54 -1.92
C SER A 287 27.54 -10.06 -1.58
N TYR A 288 27.20 -9.18 -2.54
CA TYR A 288 27.14 -7.74 -2.32
C TYR A 288 26.19 -7.40 -1.17
N LYS A 289 24.93 -7.85 -1.27
CA LYS A 289 23.89 -7.58 -0.24
C LYS A 289 24.32 -8.06 1.14
N ASN A 290 24.89 -9.26 1.24
CA ASN A 290 25.36 -9.80 2.52
C ASN A 290 26.49 -8.95 3.10
N TYR A 291 27.46 -8.53 2.29
CA TYR A 291 28.59 -7.74 2.77
C TYR A 291 28.18 -6.36 3.28
N VAL A 292 27.30 -5.66 2.55
CA VAL A 292 26.84 -4.32 2.93
C VAL A 292 25.84 -4.34 4.09
N MET A 293 25.16 -5.46 4.36
CA MET A 293 24.18 -5.56 5.45
C MET A 293 24.70 -6.29 6.70
N ASN A 294 25.80 -7.05 6.60
CA ASN A 294 26.37 -7.83 7.70
C ASN A 294 27.85 -7.53 7.94
N LEU A 295 28.15 -6.92 9.09
CA LEU A 295 29.51 -6.54 9.50
C LEU A 295 30.47 -7.73 9.65
N LYS A 296 29.97 -8.97 9.74
CA LYS A 296 30.81 -10.17 9.87
C LYS A 296 31.43 -10.65 8.55
N CYS A 297 30.98 -10.14 7.41
CA CYS A 297 31.50 -10.55 6.10
C CYS A 297 32.86 -9.91 5.81
N ASN A 298 33.81 -10.70 5.33
CA ASN A 298 35.14 -10.24 4.91
C ASN A 298 35.09 -9.61 3.51
N PHE A 299 35.82 -8.51 3.31
CA PHE A 299 35.84 -7.76 2.05
C PHE A 299 36.45 -8.55 0.89
N GLU A 300 37.65 -9.11 1.08
CA GLU A 300 38.39 -9.85 0.05
C GLU A 300 37.59 -11.06 -0.43
N THR A 301 37.06 -11.86 0.49
CA THR A 301 36.24 -13.03 0.15
C THR A 301 34.97 -12.64 -0.63
N THR A 302 34.40 -11.46 -0.33
CA THR A 302 33.24 -10.94 -1.05
C THR A 302 33.62 -10.52 -2.47
N CYS A 303 34.74 -9.80 -2.63
CA CYS A 303 35.26 -9.37 -3.92
C CYS A 303 35.55 -10.57 -4.83
N ASP A 304 36.19 -11.62 -4.31
CA ASP A 304 36.47 -12.86 -5.04
C ASP A 304 35.20 -13.55 -5.51
N ALA A 305 34.19 -13.62 -4.63
CA ALA A 305 32.91 -14.24 -4.94
C ALA A 305 32.16 -13.49 -6.06
N ILE A 306 32.14 -12.15 -6.00
CA ILE A 306 31.54 -11.29 -7.03
C ILE A 306 32.29 -11.47 -8.35
N THR A 307 33.62 -11.36 -8.34
CA THR A 307 34.45 -11.48 -9.55
C THR A 307 34.26 -12.84 -10.21
N THR A 308 34.30 -13.92 -9.43
CA THR A 308 34.06 -15.29 -9.93
C THR A 308 32.68 -15.43 -10.58
N GLN A 309 31.64 -14.80 -10.00
CA GLN A 309 30.30 -14.82 -10.57
C GLN A 309 30.25 -14.07 -11.90
N ILE A 310 30.89 -12.90 -11.98
CA ILE A 310 30.94 -12.09 -13.20
C ILE A 310 31.76 -12.79 -14.29
N ASP A 311 32.90 -13.40 -13.96
CA ASP A 311 33.70 -14.17 -14.92
C ASP A 311 32.91 -15.32 -15.55
N LYS A 312 32.16 -16.06 -14.73
CA LYS A 312 31.25 -17.11 -15.24
C LYS A 312 30.22 -16.51 -16.19
N ARG A 313 29.72 -15.31 -15.91
CA ARG A 313 28.76 -14.63 -16.78
C ARG A 313 29.40 -14.19 -18.10
N ILE A 314 30.58 -13.58 -18.05
CA ILE A 314 31.36 -13.18 -19.23
C ILE A 314 31.61 -14.39 -20.14
N VAL A 315 32.05 -15.51 -19.56
CA VAL A 315 32.29 -16.74 -20.33
C VAL A 315 31.00 -17.25 -20.98
N SER A 316 29.87 -17.19 -20.27
CA SER A 316 28.56 -17.58 -20.80
C SER A 316 28.13 -16.68 -21.97
N ASP A 317 28.27 -15.37 -21.82
CA ASP A 317 27.89 -14.40 -22.85
C ASP A 317 28.79 -14.53 -24.08
N LYS A 318 30.12 -14.70 -23.91
CA LYS A 318 31.05 -15.00 -25.01
C LYS A 318 30.64 -16.28 -25.75
N LYS A 319 30.29 -17.36 -25.04
CA LYS A 319 29.80 -18.60 -25.66
C LYS A 319 28.51 -18.37 -26.45
N LYS A 320 27.57 -17.58 -25.91
CA LYS A 320 26.33 -17.22 -26.59
C LYS A 320 26.60 -16.45 -27.88
N THR A 321 27.46 -15.44 -27.84
CA THR A 321 27.85 -14.66 -29.03
C THR A 321 28.51 -15.53 -30.11
N ILE A 322 29.38 -16.47 -29.72
CA ILE A 322 29.98 -17.45 -30.66
C ILE A 322 28.91 -18.32 -31.31
N VAL A 323 27.97 -18.84 -30.50
CA VAL A 323 26.87 -19.69 -31.01
C VAL A 323 26.00 -18.91 -31.98
N ASP A 324 25.60 -17.69 -31.65
CA ASP A 324 24.74 -16.87 -32.50
C ASP A 324 25.47 -16.44 -33.79
N SER A 325 26.77 -16.11 -33.71
CA SER A 325 27.59 -15.85 -34.90
C SER A 325 27.65 -17.05 -35.84
N LYS A 326 27.76 -18.28 -35.30
CA LYS A 326 27.73 -19.50 -36.11
C LYS A 326 26.36 -19.75 -36.75
N LYS A 327 25.26 -19.48 -36.05
CA LYS A 327 23.91 -19.55 -36.66
C LYS A 327 23.78 -18.58 -37.83
N ILE A 328 24.28 -17.34 -37.67
CA ILE A 328 24.29 -16.33 -38.74
C ILE A 328 25.16 -16.80 -39.92
N ALA A 329 26.32 -17.40 -39.66
CA ALA A 329 27.20 -17.92 -40.72
C ALA A 329 26.53 -19.05 -41.53
N ILE A 330 25.75 -19.92 -40.88
CA ILE A 330 24.96 -20.95 -41.56
C ILE A 330 23.92 -20.29 -42.48
N GLU A 331 23.13 -19.35 -41.96
CA GLU A 331 22.11 -18.67 -42.75
C GLU A 331 22.70 -17.85 -43.91
N LYS A 332 23.87 -17.22 -43.72
CA LYS A 332 24.56 -16.51 -44.80
C LYS A 332 25.03 -17.45 -45.92
N LYS A 333 25.50 -18.65 -45.58
CA LYS A 333 26.00 -19.64 -46.55
C LYS A 333 24.87 -20.47 -47.18
N TYR A 334 23.76 -20.62 -46.47
CA TYR A 334 22.55 -21.32 -46.90
C TYR A 334 21.33 -20.43 -46.60
N PRO A 335 21.09 -19.38 -47.40
CA PRO A 335 19.97 -18.46 -47.21
C PRO A 335 18.65 -19.22 -47.21
N GLY A 336 17.73 -18.91 -46.31
CA GLY A 336 16.42 -19.58 -46.20
C GLY A 336 16.46 -20.93 -45.48
N SER A 337 17.64 -21.37 -45.00
CA SER A 337 17.77 -22.67 -44.32
C SER A 337 17.22 -22.67 -42.90
N ARG A 338 17.16 -21.50 -42.24
CA ARG A 338 16.65 -21.34 -40.87
C ARG A 338 15.33 -22.05 -40.63
N GLY A 339 14.38 -21.92 -41.55
CA GLY A 339 13.04 -22.48 -41.41
C GLY A 339 13.06 -24.00 -41.20
N TRP A 340 13.57 -24.74 -42.18
CA TRP A 340 13.57 -26.19 -42.10
C TRP A 340 14.57 -26.70 -41.07
N LEU A 341 15.66 -25.97 -40.83
CA LEU A 341 16.67 -26.34 -39.85
C LEU A 341 16.11 -26.28 -38.42
N GLU A 342 15.36 -25.24 -38.05
CA GLU A 342 14.67 -25.13 -36.75
C GLU A 342 13.72 -26.31 -36.51
N LYS A 343 13.03 -26.79 -37.56
CA LYS A 343 12.17 -27.97 -37.48
C LYS A 343 12.99 -29.27 -37.38
N ALA A 344 14.06 -29.39 -38.16
CA ALA A 344 14.91 -30.56 -38.23
C ALA A 344 15.65 -30.85 -36.92
N ILE A 345 16.11 -29.82 -36.20
CA ILE A 345 16.85 -29.99 -34.93
C ILE A 345 16.02 -30.58 -33.79
N SER A 346 14.69 -30.64 -33.95
CA SER A 346 13.80 -31.38 -33.03
C SER A 346 14.06 -32.89 -33.07
N ASN A 347 14.67 -33.41 -34.15
CA ASN A 347 15.15 -34.78 -34.20
C ASN A 347 16.42 -34.94 -33.34
N PRO A 348 16.49 -35.88 -32.37
CA PRO A 348 17.63 -35.99 -31.45
C PRO A 348 18.99 -36.20 -32.13
N LYS A 349 19.04 -36.89 -33.27
CA LYS A 349 20.29 -37.14 -34.01
C LYS A 349 20.79 -35.85 -34.67
N ILE A 350 19.89 -35.11 -35.31
CA ILE A 350 20.18 -33.81 -35.94
C ILE A 350 20.51 -32.76 -34.87
N GLY A 351 19.70 -32.67 -33.81
CA GLY A 351 19.91 -31.72 -32.71
C GLY A 351 21.26 -31.89 -32.01
N LYS A 352 21.71 -33.13 -31.76
CA LYS A 352 23.05 -33.40 -31.21
C LYS A 352 24.17 -32.93 -32.14
N MET A 353 24.05 -33.20 -33.43
CA MET A 353 25.05 -32.80 -34.43
C MET A 353 25.14 -31.29 -34.57
N TYR A 354 23.99 -30.62 -34.70
CA TYR A 354 23.88 -29.17 -34.79
C TYR A 354 24.44 -28.49 -33.54
N THR A 355 24.08 -28.98 -32.34
CA THR A 355 24.61 -28.45 -31.08
C THR A 355 26.12 -28.63 -30.97
N LYS A 356 26.65 -29.80 -31.37
CA LYS A 356 28.09 -30.07 -31.39
C LYS A 356 28.83 -29.08 -32.30
N TYR A 357 28.28 -28.78 -33.48
CA TYR A 357 28.83 -27.77 -34.38
C TYR A 357 28.82 -26.37 -33.76
N LEU A 358 27.67 -25.95 -33.20
CA LEU A 358 27.54 -24.64 -32.56
C LEU A 358 28.55 -24.47 -31.41
N GLN A 359 28.84 -25.54 -30.66
CA GLN A 359 29.81 -25.52 -29.57
C GLN A 359 31.27 -25.60 -30.05
N LYS A 360 31.62 -26.60 -30.87
CA LYS A 360 33.01 -26.94 -31.21
C LYS A 360 33.49 -26.43 -32.57
N GLY A 361 32.59 -25.94 -33.43
CA GLY A 361 32.90 -25.58 -34.81
C GLY A 361 32.98 -26.80 -35.73
N GLY A 362 33.40 -26.58 -36.98
CA GLY A 362 33.52 -27.60 -38.01
C GLY A 362 33.29 -27.03 -39.42
N ASP A 363 33.21 -27.91 -40.42
CA ASP A 363 32.83 -27.52 -41.77
C ASP A 363 31.30 -27.40 -41.87
N ILE A 364 30.83 -26.18 -42.19
CA ILE A 364 29.40 -25.88 -42.41
C ILE A 364 28.83 -26.76 -43.52
N LYS A 365 29.57 -26.95 -44.63
CA LYS A 365 29.07 -27.70 -45.77
C LYS A 365 28.81 -29.15 -45.38
N LYS A 366 29.80 -29.78 -44.74
CA LYS A 366 29.67 -31.14 -44.22
C LYS A 366 28.50 -31.27 -43.23
N LEU A 367 28.37 -30.34 -42.28
CA LEU A 367 27.23 -30.34 -41.34
C LEU A 367 25.89 -30.33 -42.09
N MET A 368 25.75 -29.42 -43.05
CA MET A 368 24.49 -29.26 -43.78
C MET A 368 24.20 -30.47 -44.65
N ASP A 369 25.19 -31.03 -45.34
CA ASP A 369 25.04 -32.24 -46.15
C ASP A 369 24.64 -33.44 -45.27
N ASP A 370 25.29 -33.62 -44.11
CA ASP A 370 24.96 -34.70 -43.17
C ASP A 370 23.53 -34.56 -42.63
N ILE A 371 23.09 -33.35 -42.27
CA ILE A 371 21.71 -33.08 -41.83
C ILE A 371 20.71 -33.39 -42.95
N LYS A 372 20.97 -32.88 -44.17
CA LYS A 372 20.13 -33.11 -45.35
C LYS A 372 19.99 -34.60 -45.65
N ASN A 373 21.09 -35.35 -45.60
CA ASN A 373 21.11 -36.80 -45.83
C ASN A 373 20.28 -37.56 -44.78
N ILE A 374 20.34 -37.14 -43.51
CA ILE A 374 19.51 -37.72 -42.46
C ILE A 374 18.01 -37.45 -42.73
N ILE A 375 17.65 -36.21 -43.10
CA ILE A 375 16.26 -35.84 -43.42
C ILE A 375 15.73 -36.65 -44.60
N ILE A 376 16.54 -36.77 -45.66
CA ILE A 376 16.23 -37.57 -46.86
C ILE A 376 16.01 -39.04 -46.49
N GLY A 377 16.91 -39.62 -45.69
CA GLY A 377 16.84 -41.02 -45.28
C GLY A 377 15.61 -41.34 -44.42
N PHE A 378 15.21 -40.43 -43.53
CA PHE A 378 13.99 -40.60 -42.74
C PHE A 378 12.69 -40.46 -43.55
N ASN A 379 12.76 -39.79 -44.70
CA ASN A 379 11.58 -39.46 -45.49
C ASN A 379 11.69 -39.98 -46.93
N ALA A 380 12.36 -41.13 -47.16
CA ALA A 380 12.71 -41.61 -48.51
C ALA A 380 11.55 -41.55 -49.53
N GLN A 381 10.34 -41.96 -49.14
CA GLN A 381 9.16 -41.89 -50.01
C GLN A 381 8.71 -40.44 -50.29
N LYS A 382 8.70 -39.55 -49.28
CA LYS A 382 8.38 -38.13 -49.50
C LYS A 382 9.46 -37.43 -50.32
N THR A 383 10.72 -37.80 -50.11
CA THR A 383 11.86 -37.33 -50.89
C THR A 383 11.68 -37.67 -52.37
N LYS A 384 11.37 -38.94 -52.68
CA LYS A 384 11.06 -39.35 -54.06
C LYS A 384 9.93 -38.53 -54.67
N ASN A 385 8.83 -38.35 -53.92
CA ASN A 385 7.67 -37.61 -54.41
C ASN A 385 7.98 -36.14 -54.73
N ILE A 386 8.78 -35.45 -53.90
CA ILE A 386 9.15 -34.05 -54.16
C ILE A 386 10.24 -33.93 -55.23
N ASP A 387 11.15 -34.90 -55.31
CA ASP A 387 12.20 -34.94 -56.35
C ASP A 387 11.61 -35.17 -57.75
N ASP A 388 10.56 -35.99 -57.87
CA ASP A 388 9.81 -36.17 -59.11
C ASP A 388 9.14 -34.86 -59.57
N VAL A 389 8.65 -34.05 -58.63
CA VAL A 389 8.04 -32.73 -58.92
C VAL A 389 9.11 -31.73 -59.33
N ILE A 390 10.22 -31.66 -58.59
CA ILE A 390 11.35 -30.79 -58.91
C ILE A 390 11.89 -31.12 -60.30
N THR A 391 12.15 -32.40 -60.61
CA THR A 391 12.67 -32.84 -61.92
C THR A 391 11.75 -32.45 -63.08
N LYS A 392 10.42 -32.49 -62.89
CA LYS A 392 9.44 -32.09 -63.92
C LYS A 392 9.32 -30.58 -64.11
N LEU A 393 9.72 -29.78 -63.13
CA LEU A 393 9.49 -28.33 -63.09
C LEU A 393 10.77 -27.49 -63.19
N LEU A 394 11.96 -28.10 -63.08
CA LEU A 394 13.24 -27.41 -63.11
C LEU A 394 13.58 -26.82 -64.49
N SER A 395 13.87 -25.51 -64.51
CA SER A 395 14.65 -24.88 -65.59
C SER A 395 16.15 -25.13 -65.36
N LYS A 396 16.99 -25.06 -66.41
CA LYS A 396 18.45 -25.22 -66.27
C LYS A 396 19.15 -24.02 -65.58
N ASN A 397 18.46 -22.89 -65.43
CA ASN A 397 19.08 -21.61 -65.04
C ASN A 397 18.81 -21.22 -63.57
N THR A 398 17.97 -21.96 -62.86
CA THR A 398 17.53 -21.59 -61.51
C THR A 398 18.52 -22.04 -60.43
N ASP A 399 18.70 -21.22 -59.38
CA ASP A 399 19.60 -21.50 -58.25
C ASP A 399 19.17 -22.79 -57.50
N PRO A 400 20.02 -23.83 -57.46
CA PRO A 400 19.76 -25.08 -56.74
C PRO A 400 19.40 -24.89 -55.25
N THR A 401 19.85 -23.81 -54.63
CA THR A 401 19.64 -23.50 -53.21
C THR A 401 18.16 -23.22 -52.89
N ILE A 402 17.42 -22.61 -53.83
CA ILE A 402 16.00 -22.27 -53.65
C ILE A 402 15.17 -23.56 -53.56
N TYR A 403 15.46 -24.53 -54.44
CA TYR A 403 14.77 -25.82 -54.46
C TYR A 403 15.09 -26.68 -53.25
N ASP A 404 16.34 -26.66 -52.81
CA ASP A 404 16.76 -27.32 -51.59
C ASP A 404 15.93 -26.81 -50.41
N ASN A 405 15.75 -25.49 -50.25
CA ASN A 405 14.95 -24.97 -49.15
C ASN A 405 13.49 -25.40 -49.23
N ILE A 406 12.85 -25.32 -50.40
CA ILE A 406 11.45 -25.75 -50.57
C ILE A 406 11.32 -27.26 -50.27
N LYS A 407 12.26 -28.06 -50.78
CA LYS A 407 12.35 -29.50 -50.54
C LYS A 407 12.47 -29.78 -49.03
N PHE A 408 13.44 -29.19 -48.34
CA PHE A 408 13.67 -29.47 -46.93
C PHE A 408 12.58 -28.86 -46.02
N ASN A 409 11.97 -27.73 -46.38
CA ASN A 409 10.77 -27.21 -45.71
C ASN A 409 9.61 -28.22 -45.79
N TYR A 410 9.42 -28.88 -46.95
CA TYR A 410 8.42 -29.94 -47.10
C TYR A 410 8.79 -31.20 -46.31
N LEU A 411 10.03 -31.69 -46.45
CA LEU A 411 10.48 -32.94 -45.82
C LEU A 411 10.48 -32.87 -44.29
N THR A 412 10.76 -31.69 -43.72
CA THR A 412 10.68 -31.45 -42.28
C THR A 412 9.26 -31.16 -41.80
N GLY A 413 8.31 -30.99 -42.73
CA GLY A 413 6.90 -30.72 -42.43
C GLY A 413 6.61 -29.26 -42.06
N GLN A 414 7.50 -28.32 -42.37
CA GLN A 414 7.26 -26.89 -42.22
C GLN A 414 6.21 -26.38 -43.22
N ILE A 415 6.19 -26.95 -44.43
CA ILE A 415 5.16 -26.67 -45.43
C ILE A 415 4.50 -27.97 -45.91
N LYS A 416 3.24 -27.89 -46.33
CA LYS A 416 2.51 -29.01 -46.93
C LYS A 416 2.93 -29.20 -48.39
N PHE A 417 2.75 -30.42 -48.92
CA PHE A 417 3.11 -30.77 -50.30
C PHE A 417 2.49 -29.84 -51.35
N GLY A 418 1.20 -29.48 -51.19
CA GLY A 418 0.53 -28.55 -52.10
C GLY A 418 1.22 -27.18 -52.16
N ARG A 419 1.64 -26.64 -51.02
CA ARG A 419 2.36 -25.38 -50.94
C ARG A 419 3.76 -25.49 -51.56
N ALA A 420 4.48 -26.57 -51.28
CA ALA A 420 5.78 -26.83 -51.90
C ALA A 420 5.67 -26.88 -53.44
N LYS A 421 4.66 -27.59 -53.97
CA LYS A 421 4.38 -27.64 -55.41
C LYS A 421 4.07 -26.26 -56.00
N SER A 422 3.25 -25.45 -55.32
CA SER A 422 2.92 -24.09 -55.77
C SER A 422 4.15 -23.17 -55.79
N GLU A 423 4.98 -23.20 -54.75
CA GLU A 423 6.23 -22.41 -54.70
C GLU A 423 7.20 -22.84 -55.81
N LEU A 424 7.36 -24.14 -56.05
CA LEU A 424 8.17 -24.66 -57.17
C LEU A 424 7.64 -24.22 -58.54
N THR A 425 6.31 -24.17 -58.71
CA THR A 425 5.68 -23.77 -59.98
C THR A 425 5.83 -22.26 -60.23
N TYR A 426 5.78 -21.45 -59.17
CA TYR A 426 5.97 -20.00 -59.26
C TYR A 426 7.36 -19.65 -59.82
N TYR A 427 8.43 -20.29 -59.32
CA TYR A 427 9.79 -20.01 -59.83
C TYR A 427 10.01 -20.45 -61.28
N LYS A 428 9.30 -21.47 -61.78
CA LYS A 428 9.37 -21.86 -63.20
C LYS A 428 8.87 -20.75 -64.14
N ILE A 429 7.85 -20.00 -63.72
CA ILE A 429 7.20 -18.96 -64.54
C ILE A 429 8.05 -17.68 -64.65
N PHE A 430 8.97 -17.45 -63.71
CA PHE A 430 9.81 -16.25 -63.67
C PHE A 430 11.24 -16.46 -64.21
N ASP A 431 11.64 -17.71 -64.48
CA ASP A 431 12.91 -18.07 -65.15
C ASP A 431 12.77 -18.35 -66.66
N GLU A 432 11.53 -18.43 -67.16
CA GLU A 432 11.14 -18.39 -68.59
C GLU A 432 10.86 -16.95 -69.01
#